data_AF-A0A2D8EQM9-F1
#
_entry.id   AF-A0A2D8EQM9-F1
#
_cell.length_a   1.000
_cell.length_b   1.000
_cell.length_c   1.000
_cell.angle_alpha   90.00
_cell.angle_beta   90.00
_cell.angle_gamma   90.00
#
_symmetry.space_group_name_H-M   'P 1'
#
loop_
_entity.id
_entity.type
_entity.pdbx_description
1 polymer ?
#
loop_
_entity_poly.entity_id
_entity_poly.type
_entity_poly.pdbx_seq_one_letter_code
_entity_poly.pdbx_strand_id
1 'polypeptide(L)'
;MAGYLEKRLYEGEVLRYRGQFHWLEYAKAWAMLIVFGIIIFGIFYFIAQMIRLNTTEFVVTDRRVVKKTGLWSANVEEITLDSIEGSSLNQGILGRIFGFGKLSVHGRGETHINFPNMAHPQRFRAEAEKSKQTALAPGGPLVG
;
A
#
# COMPACT_ATOMS: atom_id res chain seq x y z
N MET A 1 0.51 15.60 -6.21
CA MET A 1 -0.38 15.08 -7.29
C MET A 1 -1.37 14.12 -6.63
N ALA A 2 -2.67 14.37 -6.74
CA ALA A 2 -3.71 13.54 -6.13
C ALA A 2 -3.71 12.14 -6.80
N GLY A 3 -3.58 11.07 -6.01
CA GLY A 3 -3.55 9.69 -6.50
C GLY A 3 -4.90 9.28 -7.06
N TYR A 4 -4.94 8.25 -7.90
CA TYR A 4 -6.17 7.69 -8.45
C TYR A 4 -7.20 7.37 -7.35
N LEU A 5 -6.73 6.85 -6.22
CA LEU A 5 -7.59 6.50 -5.08
C LEU A 5 -8.21 7.71 -4.37
N GLU A 6 -7.54 8.87 -4.37
CA GLU A 6 -8.07 10.10 -3.77
C GLU A 6 -9.25 10.67 -4.58
N LYS A 7 -9.28 10.41 -5.89
CA LYS A 7 -10.37 10.81 -6.79
C LYS A 7 -11.53 9.83 -6.82
N ARG A 8 -11.38 8.66 -6.20
CA ARG A 8 -12.35 7.55 -6.18
C ARG A 8 -12.79 7.20 -4.76
N LEU A 9 -12.50 8.07 -3.79
CA LEU A 9 -13.07 7.97 -2.45
C LEU A 9 -14.59 8.06 -2.53
N TYR A 10 -15.30 7.27 -1.72
CA TYR A 10 -16.74 7.44 -1.58
C TYR A 10 -17.06 8.82 -1.01
N GLU A 11 -18.29 9.30 -1.22
CA GLU A 11 -18.71 10.60 -0.72
C GLU A 11 -18.56 10.68 0.81
N GLY A 12 -17.80 11.67 1.27
CA GLY A 12 -17.45 11.84 2.69
C GLY A 12 -16.42 10.85 3.26
N GLU A 13 -15.73 10.05 2.44
CA GLU A 13 -14.60 9.22 2.87
C GLU A 13 -13.32 10.07 2.95
N VAL A 14 -12.58 9.96 4.06
CA VAL A 14 -11.40 10.78 4.35
C VAL A 14 -10.14 9.93 4.25
N LEU A 15 -9.17 10.38 3.44
CA LEU A 15 -7.85 9.77 3.37
C LEU A 15 -7.09 10.01 4.68
N ARG A 16 -6.76 8.94 5.40
CA ARG A 16 -6.03 9.00 6.67
C ARG A 16 -4.53 8.87 6.49
N TYR A 17 -4.11 7.93 5.63
CA TYR A 17 -2.70 7.74 5.34
C TYR A 17 -2.49 7.20 3.92
N ARG A 18 -1.53 7.78 3.20
CA ARG A 18 -1.07 7.24 1.92
C ARG A 18 0.20 6.44 2.15
N GLY A 19 0.15 5.17 1.80
CA GLY A 19 1.34 4.33 1.75
C GLY A 19 2.26 4.77 0.63
N GLN A 20 3.57 4.70 0.90
CA GLN A 20 4.60 5.12 -0.04
C GLN A 20 5.58 3.98 -0.25
N PHE A 21 6.05 3.83 -1.48
CA PHE A 21 7.18 2.95 -1.74
C PHE A 21 8.43 3.48 -1.06
N HIS A 22 9.23 2.57 -0.51
CA HIS A 22 10.54 2.94 -0.02
C HIS A 22 11.46 3.27 -1.20
N TRP A 23 12.30 4.30 -1.07
CA TRP A 23 13.22 4.74 -2.13
C TRP A 23 14.12 3.61 -2.64
N LEU A 24 14.42 2.60 -1.81
CA LEU A 24 15.14 1.40 -2.21
C LEU A 24 14.49 0.67 -3.40
N GLU A 25 13.17 0.74 -3.57
CA GLU A 25 12.51 0.10 -4.71
C GLU A 25 12.86 0.81 -6.03
N TYR A 26 13.02 2.13 -6.01
CA TYR A 26 13.55 2.89 -7.13
C TYR A 26 15.05 2.65 -7.30
N ALA A 27 15.83 2.67 -6.20
CA ALA A 27 17.27 2.44 -6.25
C ALA A 27 17.61 1.05 -6.82
N LYS A 28 16.86 0.00 -6.47
CA LYS A 28 16.99 -1.34 -7.07
C LYS A 28 16.69 -1.33 -8.57
N ALA A 29 15.66 -0.60 -9.00
CA ALA A 29 15.34 -0.47 -10.43
C ALA A 29 16.51 0.14 -11.20
N TRP A 30 17.04 1.27 -10.70
CA TRP A 30 18.20 1.94 -11.27
C TRP A 30 19.46 1.09 -11.22
N ALA A 31 19.74 0.43 -10.10
CA ALA A 31 20.90 -0.46 -9.97
C ALA A 31 20.83 -1.62 -10.97
N MET A 32 19.66 -2.25 -11.15
CA MET A 32 19.46 -3.28 -12.17
C MET A 32 19.69 -2.74 -13.58
N LEU A 33 19.22 -1.53 -13.89
CA LEU A 33 19.48 -0.87 -15.17
C LEU A 33 20.97 -0.59 -15.39
N ILE A 34 21.72 -0.20 -14.35
CA ILE A 34 23.15 0.10 -14.46
C ILE A 34 23.96 -1.20 -14.61
N VAL A 35 23.67 -2.21 -13.79
CA VAL A 35 24.42 -3.48 -13.77
C VAL A 35 24.16 -4.32 -15.02
N PHE A 36 22.90 -4.40 -15.45
CA PHE A 36 22.50 -5.17 -16.64
C PHE A 36 22.32 -4.27 -17.87
N GLY A 37 22.95 -3.09 -17.86
CA GLY A 37 22.69 -1.99 -18.78
C GLY A 37 22.77 -2.29 -20.28
N ILE A 38 22.01 -1.50 -21.04
CA ILE A 38 21.81 -1.44 -22.50
C ILE A 38 21.34 -2.74 -23.17
N ILE A 39 21.51 -3.90 -22.55
CA ILE A 39 20.86 -5.13 -22.99
C ILE A 39 19.35 -4.94 -22.84
N ILE A 40 18.59 -5.31 -23.89
CA ILE A 40 17.13 -5.13 -23.99
C ILE A 40 16.42 -5.58 -22.71
N PHE A 41 16.92 -6.64 -22.05
CA PHE A 41 16.37 -7.16 -20.80
C PHE A 41 16.44 -6.17 -19.62
N GLY A 42 17.55 -5.45 -19.43
CA GLY A 42 17.71 -4.49 -18.34
C GLY A 42 16.79 -3.27 -18.51
N ILE A 43 16.67 -2.78 -19.75
CA ILE A 43 15.75 -1.69 -20.11
C ILE A 43 14.29 -2.14 -19.90
N PHE A 44 13.93 -3.33 -20.38
CA PHE A 44 12.58 -3.86 -20.22
C PHE A 44 12.20 -4.03 -18.74
N TYR A 45 13.11 -4.60 -17.93
CA TYR A 45 12.92 -4.73 -16.49
C TYR A 45 12.73 -3.38 -15.81
N PHE A 46 13.58 -2.40 -16.12
CA PHE A 46 13.49 -1.05 -15.56
C PHE A 46 12.15 -0.39 -15.87
N ILE A 47 11.73 -0.43 -17.14
CA ILE A 47 10.44 0.13 -17.57
C ILE A 47 9.29 -0.57 -16.85
N ALA A 48 9.29 -1.91 -16.81
CA ALA A 48 8.25 -2.68 -16.12
C ALA A 48 8.18 -2.35 -14.62
N GLN A 49 9.34 -2.21 -13.96
CA GLN A 49 9.43 -1.84 -12.55
C GLN A 49 8.89 -0.43 -12.31
N MET A 50 9.27 0.53 -13.15
CA MET A 50 8.82 1.93 -13.03
C MET A 50 7.32 2.04 -13.23
N ILE A 51 6.77 1.31 -14.22
CA ILE A 51 5.33 1.21 -14.43
C ILE A 51 4.66 0.65 -13.17
N ARG A 52 5.17 -0.44 -12.59
CA ARG A 52 4.57 -1.01 -11.37
C ARG A 52 4.58 -0.02 -10.21
N LEU A 53 5.68 0.69 -9.99
CA LEU A 53 5.82 1.67 -8.91
C LEU A 53 4.85 2.85 -9.09
N ASN A 54 4.67 3.32 -10.33
CA ASN A 54 3.77 4.44 -10.62
C ASN A 54 2.30 4.04 -10.65
N THR A 55 1.98 2.77 -10.94
CA THR A 55 0.60 2.30 -11.09
C THR A 55 0.02 1.66 -9.84
N THR A 56 0.87 1.37 -8.86
CA THR A 56 0.46 0.80 -7.58
C THR A 56 0.26 1.91 -6.56
N GLU A 57 -0.94 1.99 -6.00
CA GLU A 57 -1.28 2.93 -4.94
C GLU A 57 -1.90 2.14 -3.78
N PHE A 58 -1.59 2.50 -2.55
CA PHE A 58 -2.21 1.89 -1.39
C PHE A 58 -2.41 2.92 -0.28
N VAL A 59 -3.59 2.89 0.34
CA VAL A 59 -4.05 3.93 1.25
C VAL A 59 -4.86 3.32 2.40
N VAL A 60 -4.86 4.04 3.51
CA VAL A 60 -5.78 3.86 4.63
C VAL A 60 -6.75 5.02 4.60
N THR A 61 -8.05 4.71 4.61
CA THR A 61 -9.12 5.69 4.78
C THR A 61 -9.75 5.53 6.16
N ASP A 62 -10.76 6.35 6.45
CA ASP A 62 -11.57 6.23 7.65
C ASP A 62 -12.58 5.07 7.62
N ARG A 63 -12.72 4.36 6.49
CA ARG A 63 -13.65 3.24 6.31
C ARG A 63 -12.98 1.93 5.95
N ARG A 64 -11.88 1.97 5.19
CA ARG A 64 -11.24 0.77 4.61
C ARG A 64 -9.75 0.98 4.35
N VAL A 65 -9.08 -0.12 4.10
CA VAL A 65 -7.72 -0.15 3.54
C VAL A 65 -7.82 -0.61 2.09
N VAL A 66 -7.18 0.13 1.18
CA VAL A 66 -7.28 -0.10 -0.26
C VAL A 66 -5.91 -0.24 -0.88
N LYS A 67 -5.74 -1.21 -1.79
CA LYS A 67 -4.57 -1.38 -2.65
C LYS A 67 -5.03 -1.46 -4.10
N LYS A 68 -4.61 -0.50 -4.90
CA LYS A 68 -4.82 -0.46 -6.35
C LYS A 68 -3.53 -0.81 -7.08
N THR A 69 -3.60 -1.66 -8.08
CA THR A 69 -2.48 -2.05 -8.95
C THR A 69 -2.90 -2.03 -10.42
N GLY A 70 -1.91 -2.04 -11.33
CA GLY A 70 -2.11 -2.22 -12.76
C GLY A 70 -2.17 -0.93 -13.59
N LEU A 71 -1.63 -1.03 -14.82
CA LEU A 71 -1.53 0.08 -15.79
C LEU A 71 -2.77 0.19 -16.68
N TRP A 72 -3.11 -0.89 -17.38
CA TRP A 72 -4.19 -0.95 -18.36
C TRP A 72 -5.52 -1.40 -17.73
N SER A 73 -5.45 -2.40 -16.87
CA SER A 73 -6.55 -2.83 -16.02
C SER A 73 -6.21 -2.46 -14.58
N ALA A 74 -7.14 -1.78 -13.91
CA ALA A 74 -7.00 -1.46 -12.50
C ALA A 74 -7.55 -2.63 -11.67
N ASN A 75 -6.66 -3.29 -10.92
CA ASN A 75 -7.06 -4.25 -9.92
C ASN A 75 -7.08 -3.54 -8.56
N VAL A 76 -8.24 -3.52 -7.90
CA VAL A 76 -8.46 -2.85 -6.61
C VAL A 76 -8.84 -3.91 -5.59
N GLU A 77 -8.01 -4.06 -4.58
CA GLU A 77 -8.29 -4.89 -3.41
C GLU A 77 -8.63 -3.97 -2.24
N GLU A 78 -9.71 -4.26 -1.53
CA GLU A 78 -10.17 -3.47 -0.39
C GLU A 78 -10.66 -4.35 0.76
N ILE A 79 -10.40 -3.91 1.98
CA ILE A 79 -10.91 -4.52 3.22
C ILE A 79 -11.44 -3.39 4.10
N THR A 80 -12.70 -3.49 4.53
CA THR A 80 -13.28 -2.55 5.49
C THR A 80 -12.63 -2.68 6.86
N LEU A 81 -12.50 -1.57 7.60
CA LEU A 81 -11.75 -1.56 8.86
C LEU A 81 -12.36 -2.49 9.92
N ASP A 82 -13.68 -2.64 9.94
CA ASP A 82 -14.42 -3.57 10.80
C ASP A 82 -14.19 -5.04 10.44
N SER A 83 -13.91 -5.32 9.17
CA SER A 83 -13.62 -6.67 8.68
C SER A 83 -12.18 -7.12 8.91
N ILE A 84 -11.28 -6.22 9.32
CA ILE A 84 -9.88 -6.57 9.61
C ILE A 84 -9.82 -7.45 10.87
N GLU A 85 -9.34 -8.68 10.72
CA GLU A 85 -9.11 -9.60 11.84
C GLU A 85 -7.69 -9.47 12.38
N GLY A 86 -6.72 -9.13 11.52
CA GLY A 86 -5.35 -8.93 11.94
C GLY A 86 -4.43 -8.40 10.85
N SER A 87 -3.19 -8.10 11.24
CA SER A 87 -2.15 -7.68 10.32
C SER A 87 -0.80 -8.32 10.66
N SER A 88 -0.09 -8.74 9.61
CA SER A 88 1.24 -9.36 9.71
C SER A 88 2.27 -8.41 9.11
N LEU A 89 3.28 -8.06 9.91
CA LEU A 89 4.39 -7.21 9.48
C LEU A 89 5.66 -8.05 9.31
N ASN A 90 6.23 -8.03 8.10
CA ASN A 90 7.53 -8.62 7.84
C ASN A 90 8.58 -7.51 7.66
N GLN A 91 9.41 -7.35 8.70
CA GLN A 91 10.46 -6.34 8.75
C GLN A 91 11.74 -6.92 9.37
N GLY A 92 12.74 -7.20 8.53
CA GLY A 92 14.06 -7.64 8.99
C GLY A 92 14.83 -6.56 9.76
N ILE A 93 16.03 -6.88 10.24
CA ILE A 93 16.90 -5.95 10.99
C ILE A 93 17.17 -4.68 10.18
N LEU A 94 17.62 -4.82 8.92
CA LEU A 94 17.85 -3.69 8.02
C LEU A 94 16.55 -2.91 7.74
N GLY A 95 15.43 -3.62 7.59
CA GLY A 95 14.12 -3.00 7.42
C GLY A 95 13.73 -2.11 8.60
N ARG A 96 14.06 -2.52 9.83
CA ARG A 96 13.83 -1.71 11.04
C ARG A 96 14.73 -0.47 11.08
N ILE A 97 16.01 -0.62 10.74
CA ILE A 97 16.99 0.48 10.73
C ILE A 97 16.63 1.53 9.66
N PHE A 98 16.34 1.08 8.44
CA PHE A 98 16.05 1.97 7.32
C PHE A 98 14.55 2.29 7.15
N GLY A 99 13.69 1.71 7.98
CA GLY A 99 12.26 2.01 7.98
C GLY A 99 11.49 1.48 6.78
N PHE A 100 11.80 0.30 6.24
CA PHE A 100 11.01 -0.36 5.20
C PHE A 100 10.57 -1.77 5.59
N GLY A 101 9.49 -2.25 4.99
CA GLY A 101 9.05 -3.63 5.17
C GLY A 101 7.77 -3.95 4.39
N LYS A 102 7.32 -5.20 4.50
CA LYS A 102 6.07 -5.67 3.89
C LYS A 102 4.99 -5.81 4.95
N LEU A 103 3.79 -5.38 4.61
CA LEU A 103 2.60 -5.51 5.45
C LEU A 103 1.60 -6.41 4.72
N SER A 104 0.94 -7.28 5.46
CA SER A 104 -0.23 -8.04 5.00
C SER A 104 -1.37 -7.80 5.97
N VAL A 105 -2.55 -7.47 5.46
CA VAL A 105 -3.77 -7.28 6.24
C VAL A 105 -4.70 -8.44 5.95
N HIS A 106 -5.22 -9.07 6.99
CA HIS A 106 -6.16 -10.18 6.91
C HIS A 106 -7.54 -9.68 7.34
N GLY A 107 -8.50 -9.87 6.46
CA GLY A 107 -9.91 -9.64 6.71
C GLY A 107 -10.63 -10.92 7.11
N ARG A 108 -11.96 -10.84 7.25
CA ARG A 108 -12.81 -11.99 7.55
C ARG A 108 -12.76 -13.04 6.44
N GLY A 109 -12.61 -14.31 6.83
CA GLY A 109 -12.57 -15.44 5.88
C GLY A 109 -11.25 -15.52 5.11
N GLU A 110 -11.30 -15.64 3.79
CA GLU A 110 -10.10 -15.76 2.93
C GLU A 110 -9.58 -14.42 2.41
N THR A 111 -10.22 -13.31 2.75
CA THR A 111 -9.83 -11.99 2.26
C THR A 111 -8.52 -11.53 2.89
N HIS A 112 -7.50 -11.30 2.08
CA HIS A 112 -6.23 -10.77 2.54
C HIS A 112 -5.61 -9.85 1.49
N ILE A 113 -5.02 -8.75 1.93
CA ILE A 113 -4.30 -7.81 1.08
C ILE A 113 -2.82 -7.88 1.42
N ASN A 114 -2.03 -8.33 0.44
CA ASN A 114 -0.58 -8.28 0.50
C ASN A 114 -0.09 -6.96 -0.09
N PHE A 115 0.49 -6.11 0.74
CA PHE A 115 1.05 -4.84 0.29
C PHE A 115 2.47 -5.03 -0.23
N PRO A 116 2.89 -4.21 -1.21
CA PRO A 116 4.28 -4.19 -1.62
C PRO A 116 5.19 -3.71 -0.50
N ASN A 117 6.50 -3.83 -0.69
CA ASN A 117 7.48 -3.26 0.24
C ASN A 117 7.27 -1.73 0.31
N MET A 118 7.01 -1.23 1.51
CA MET A 118 6.64 0.18 1.73
C MET A 118 7.57 0.84 2.73
N ALA A 119 7.61 2.17 2.69
CA ALA A 119 8.23 2.99 3.71
C ALA A 119 7.33 3.04 4.95
N HIS A 120 7.94 2.89 6.12
CA HIS A 120 7.31 2.96 7.43
C HIS A 120 6.02 2.14 7.55
N PRO A 121 6.06 0.81 7.33
CA PRO A 121 4.87 -0.03 7.38
C PRO A 121 4.18 -0.02 8.76
N GLN A 122 4.95 0.28 9.82
CA GLN A 122 4.46 0.50 11.17
C GLN A 122 3.46 1.67 11.24
N ARG A 123 3.73 2.78 10.54
CA ARG A 123 2.84 3.96 10.50
C ARG A 123 1.56 3.67 9.72
N PHE A 124 1.69 2.96 8.60
CA PHE A 124 0.53 2.52 7.82
C PHE A 124 -0.40 1.63 8.67
N ARG A 125 0.17 0.64 9.37
CA ARG A 125 -0.57 -0.23 10.30
C ARG A 125 -1.21 0.58 11.43
N ALA A 126 -0.44 1.48 12.07
CA ALA A 126 -0.93 2.29 13.18
C ALA A 126 -2.13 3.16 12.77
N GLU A 127 -2.09 3.77 11.58
CA GLU A 127 -3.23 4.56 11.12
C GLU A 127 -4.46 3.70 10.77
N ALA A 128 -4.26 2.49 10.24
CA ALA A 128 -5.37 1.55 10.01
C ALA A 128 -6.04 1.15 11.32
N GLU A 129 -5.27 0.79 12.34
CA GLU A 129 -5.79 0.44 13.66
C GLU A 129 -6.47 1.63 14.34
N LYS A 130 -5.87 2.83 14.26
CA LYS A 130 -6.45 4.06 14.79
C LYS A 130 -7.77 4.41 14.10
N SER A 131 -7.84 4.26 12.79
CA SER A 131 -9.05 4.49 12.01
C SER A 131 -10.13 3.47 12.38
N LYS A 132 -9.76 2.20 12.57
CA LYS A 132 -10.66 1.15 13.04
C LYS A 132 -11.24 1.47 14.42
N GLN A 133 -10.40 1.88 15.37
CA GLN A 133 -10.85 2.28 16.71
C GLN A 133 -11.79 3.50 16.67
N THR A 134 -11.51 4.47 15.80
CA THR A 134 -12.34 5.66 15.62
C THR A 134 -13.70 5.32 15.03
N ALA A 135 -13.75 4.39 14.08
CA ALA A 135 -15.00 3.90 13.49
C ALA A 135 -15.87 3.12 14.48
N LEU A 136 -15.25 2.42 15.44
CA LEU A 136 -15.95 1.66 16.48
C LEU A 136 -16.38 2.50 17.70
N ALA A 137 -15.88 3.73 17.83
CA ALA A 137 -16.26 4.62 18.93
C ALA A 137 -17.71 5.12 18.77
N PRO A 138 -18.47 5.30 19.87
CA PRO A 138 -19.83 5.84 19.79
C PRO A 138 -19.82 7.27 19.21
N GLY A 139 -20.34 7.42 17.99
CA GLY A 139 -20.31 8.66 17.19
C GLY A 139 -19.42 8.62 15.94
N GLY A 140 -18.78 7.48 15.64
CA GLY A 140 -18.06 7.26 14.38
C GLY A 140 -18.99 7.29 13.15
N PRO A 141 -18.45 7.50 11.93
CA PRO A 141 -19.26 7.46 10.72
C PRO A 141 -20.00 6.12 10.65
N LEU A 142 -21.33 6.19 10.51
CA LEU A 142 -22.20 5.02 10.44
C LEU A 142 -21.70 4.12 9.29
N VAL A 143 -21.21 2.94 9.65
CA VAL A 143 -20.92 1.87 8.69
C VAL A 143 -22.28 1.43 8.14
N GLY A 144 -22.59 1.89 6.93
CA GLY A 144 -23.78 1.51 6.17
C GLY A 144 -23.43 0.49 5.10
#